data_AF-A0A517ZEZ1-F1
#
_entry.id   AF-A0A517ZEZ1-F1
#
_cell.length_a   1.000
_cell.length_b   1.000
_cell.length_c   1.000
_cell.angle_alpha   90.00
_cell.angle_beta   90.00
_cell.angle_gamma   90.00
#
_symmetry.space_group_name_H-M   'P 1'
#
loop_
_entity.id
_entity.type
_entity.pdbx_description
1 polymer ?
#
loop_
_entity_poly.entity_id
_entity_poly.type
_entity_poly.pdbx_seq_one_letter_code
_entity_poly.pdbx_strand_id
1 'polypeptide(L)'
;MQIAGCQPATNVTRTITLPRGDGSTLNLTIQPLSLGFHRRLRERGIVAPAPPRRVARDAAGRPIRDESGLAVMLADDHDPQFLAEIEQYHQRVALLAIPEALAADPQVRFEAQAPSSDAAAAAWMRYADDLNAELEAAGFTTGDLVRLCTEICRLSNLLDEQLTAAQAGFSQPPEDRGT
;
A
#
# COMPACT_ATOMS: atom_id res chain seq x y z
N MET A 1 -5.08 27.02 3.78
CA MET A 1 -3.70 27.45 3.52
C MET A 1 -3.73 28.39 2.33
N GLN A 2 -3.20 29.61 2.47
CA GLN A 2 -3.03 30.53 1.35
C GLN A 2 -1.55 30.49 0.96
N ILE A 3 -1.25 30.00 -0.24
CA ILE A 3 0.09 30.09 -0.81
C ILE A 3 0.09 31.36 -1.66
N ALA A 4 0.99 32.29 -1.37
CA ALA A 4 1.03 33.61 -2.01
C ALA A 4 0.99 33.48 -3.55
N GLY A 5 -0.12 33.90 -4.15
CA GLY A 5 -0.31 33.93 -5.61
C GLY A 5 -0.68 32.60 -6.28
N CYS A 6 -0.69 31.47 -5.57
CA CYS A 6 -1.09 30.19 -6.14
C CYS A 6 -2.50 29.82 -5.69
N GLN A 7 -3.47 29.89 -6.61
CA GLN A 7 -4.75 29.19 -6.40
C GLN A 7 -4.47 27.69 -6.51
N PRO A 8 -4.76 26.89 -5.47
CA PRO A 8 -4.58 25.45 -5.55
C PRO A 8 -5.46 24.90 -6.68
N ALA A 9 -4.85 24.12 -7.59
CA ALA A 9 -5.59 23.43 -8.64
C ALA A 9 -6.64 22.54 -7.98
N THR A 10 -7.91 22.79 -8.30
CA THR A 10 -9.02 22.30 -7.47
C THR A 10 -9.19 20.79 -7.56
N ASN A 11 -8.77 20.15 -8.66
CA ASN A 11 -8.82 18.70 -8.86
C ASN A 11 -7.74 18.27 -9.86
N VAL A 12 -6.61 17.77 -9.38
CA VAL A 12 -5.65 17.07 -10.26
C VAL A 12 -6.24 15.71 -10.58
N THR A 13 -6.58 15.47 -11.84
CA THR A 13 -7.07 14.17 -12.31
C THR A 13 -6.23 13.70 -13.49
N ARG A 14 -6.21 12.39 -13.71
CA ARG A 14 -5.53 11.76 -14.83
C ARG A 14 -6.34 10.60 -15.34
N THR A 15 -6.55 10.54 -16.65
CA THR A 15 -7.14 9.36 -17.29
C THR A 15 -6.06 8.31 -17.52
N ILE A 16 -6.34 7.07 -17.12
CA ILE A 16 -5.55 5.89 -17.41
C ILE A 16 -6.36 4.93 -18.28
N THR A 17 -5.67 4.14 -19.08
CA THR A 17 -6.30 3.16 -19.96
C THR A 17 -5.83 1.76 -19.57
N LEU A 18 -6.78 0.88 -19.24
CA LEU A 18 -6.54 -0.52 -18.94
C LEU A 18 -6.93 -1.38 -20.15
N PRO A 19 -5.98 -2.09 -20.79
CA PRO A 19 -6.28 -2.98 -21.91
C PRO A 19 -6.98 -4.24 -21.40
N ARG A 20 -8.00 -4.69 -22.11
CA ARG A 20 -8.80 -5.87 -21.76
C ARG A 20 -8.45 -7.03 -22.68
N GLY A 21 -8.68 -8.26 -22.20
CA GLY A 21 -8.35 -9.48 -22.95
C GLY A 21 -9.12 -9.65 -24.26
N ASP A 22 -10.27 -8.98 -24.41
CA ASP A 22 -11.09 -8.95 -25.62
C ASP A 22 -10.68 -7.86 -26.62
N GLY A 23 -9.60 -7.12 -26.34
CA GLY A 23 -9.12 -6.01 -27.16
C GLY A 23 -9.83 -4.67 -26.89
N SER A 24 -10.83 -4.64 -26.02
CA SER A 24 -11.43 -3.40 -25.54
C SER A 24 -10.50 -2.67 -24.57
N THR A 25 -10.80 -1.42 -24.28
CA THR A 25 -10.07 -0.63 -23.29
C THR A 25 -11.03 -0.02 -22.27
N LEU A 26 -10.63 -0.06 -21.00
CA LEU A 26 -11.33 0.60 -19.91
C LEU A 26 -10.58 1.88 -19.56
N ASN A 27 -11.21 3.03 -19.78
CA ASN A 27 -10.65 4.33 -19.41
C ASN A 27 -11.16 4.72 -18.03
N LEU A 28 -10.25 5.01 -17.11
CA LEU A 28 -10.56 5.41 -15.74
C LEU A 28 -9.93 6.75 -15.43
N THR A 29 -10.68 7.64 -14.77
CA THR A 29 -10.21 8.94 -14.30
C THR A 29 -9.83 8.84 -12.83
N ILE A 30 -8.54 8.85 -12.54
CA ILE A 30 -8.01 8.79 -11.18
C ILE A 30 -7.62 10.18 -10.66
N GLN A 31 -7.67 10.35 -9.35
CA GLN A 31 -7.12 11.49 -8.61
C GLN A 31 -6.09 11.02 -7.57
N PRO A 32 -5.18 11.91 -7.11
CA PRO A 32 -4.26 11.59 -6.02
C PRO A 32 -5.02 11.17 -4.75
N LEU A 33 -4.40 10.29 -3.96
CA LEU A 33 -4.89 9.98 -2.62
C LEU A 33 -4.81 11.24 -1.75
N SER A 34 -5.80 11.42 -0.88
CA SER A 34 -5.81 12.60 -0.04
C SER A 34 -4.74 12.53 1.05
N LEU A 35 -4.28 13.71 1.48
CA LEU A 35 -3.27 13.81 2.52
C LEU A 35 -3.69 13.07 3.79
N GLY A 36 -2.83 12.19 4.27
CA GLY A 36 -3.10 11.38 5.46
C GLY A 36 -3.94 10.12 5.22
N PHE A 37 -4.11 9.67 3.97
CA PHE A 37 -4.75 8.39 3.64
C PHE A 37 -4.30 7.24 4.56
N HIS A 38 -3.00 6.96 4.60
CA HIS A 38 -2.45 5.90 5.46
C HIS A 38 -2.67 6.15 6.96
N ARG A 39 -2.68 7.42 7.39
CA ARG A 39 -2.98 7.77 8.78
C ARG A 39 -4.43 7.43 9.13
N ARG A 40 -5.39 7.78 8.27
CA ARG A 40 -6.82 7.47 8.46
C ARG A 40 -7.06 5.96 8.45
N LEU A 41 -6.37 5.20 7.59
CA LEU A 41 -6.45 3.73 7.62
C LEU A 41 -6.00 3.18 8.97
N ARG A 42 -4.89 3.70 9.52
CA ARG A 42 -4.39 3.31 10.84
C ARG A 42 -5.37 3.67 11.95
N GLU A 43 -5.95 4.87 11.91
CA GLU A 43 -6.99 5.32 12.86
C GLU A 43 -8.24 4.42 12.81
N ARG A 44 -8.55 3.82 11.65
CA ARG A 44 -9.61 2.83 11.46
C ARG A 44 -9.23 1.40 11.86
N GLY A 45 -8.02 1.21 12.41
CA GLY A 45 -7.50 -0.10 12.85
C GLY A 45 -6.98 -0.99 11.72
N ILE A 46 -6.79 -0.46 10.51
CA ILE A 46 -6.08 -1.14 9.43
C ILE A 46 -4.58 -0.93 9.66
N VAL A 47 -3.98 -1.83 10.44
CA VAL A 47 -2.57 -1.80 10.85
C VAL A 47 -1.82 -2.96 10.21
N ALA A 48 -0.55 -2.72 9.87
CA ALA A 48 0.33 -3.79 9.41
C ALA A 48 0.53 -4.82 10.55
N PRO A 49 0.47 -6.13 10.26
CA PRO A 49 0.81 -7.15 11.24
C PRO A 49 2.27 -6.99 11.70
N ALA A 50 2.54 -7.42 12.92
CA ALA A 50 3.90 -7.43 13.47
C ALA A 50 4.52 -8.83 13.28
N PRO A 51 5.80 -8.92 12.91
CA PRO A 51 6.45 -10.21 12.77
C PRO A 51 6.50 -10.94 14.13
N PRO A 52 6.28 -12.26 14.17
CA PRO A 52 6.40 -13.04 15.38
C PRO A 52 7.86 -13.01 15.88
N ARG A 53 8.04 -13.20 17.18
CA ARG A 53 9.37 -13.20 17.79
C ARG A 53 9.84 -14.61 18.06
N ARG A 54 11.06 -14.92 17.66
CA ARG A 54 11.76 -16.19 17.94
C ARG A 54 12.99 -15.96 18.80
N VAL A 55 13.36 -16.98 19.57
CA VAL A 55 14.62 -16.97 20.34
C VAL A 55 15.79 -17.13 19.38
N ALA A 56 16.76 -16.21 19.43
CA ALA A 56 18.02 -16.33 18.72
C ALA A 56 18.78 -17.56 19.22
N ARG A 57 19.28 -18.39 18.32
CA ARG A 57 20.04 -19.59 18.65
C ARG A 57 21.41 -19.56 17.98
N ASP A 58 22.43 -20.06 18.69
CA ASP A 58 23.77 -20.26 18.13
C ASP A 58 23.79 -21.46 17.15
N ALA A 59 24.95 -21.71 16.54
CA ALA A 59 25.13 -22.83 15.60
C ALA A 59 24.92 -24.23 16.25
N ALA A 60 24.96 -24.32 17.58
CA ALA A 60 24.66 -25.53 18.33
C ALA A 60 23.19 -25.61 18.79
N GLY A 61 22.34 -24.66 18.35
CA GLY A 61 20.93 -24.59 18.69
C GLY A 61 20.64 -24.05 20.09
N ARG A 62 21.62 -23.52 20.82
CA ARG A 62 21.44 -23.00 22.18
C ARG A 62 20.96 -21.55 22.13
N PRO A 63 20.04 -21.13 23.02
CA PRO A 63 19.60 -19.74 23.11
C PRO A 63 20.77 -18.78 23.35
N ILE A 64 20.89 -17.76 22.52
CA ILE A 64 21.81 -16.64 22.74
C ILE A 64 21.20 -15.78 23.86
N ARG A 65 22.02 -15.43 24.85
CA ARG A 65 21.62 -14.60 25.99
C ARG A 65 22.30 -13.25 25.92
N ASP A 66 21.60 -12.20 26.33
CA ASP A 66 22.15 -10.86 26.49
C ASP A 66 22.97 -10.73 27.79
N GLU A 67 23.50 -9.53 28.05
CA GLU A 67 24.32 -9.23 29.24
C GLU A 67 23.56 -9.42 30.56
N SER A 68 22.22 -9.37 30.53
CA SER A 68 21.35 -9.64 31.69
C SER A 68 21.00 -11.12 31.86
N GLY A 69 21.47 -11.98 30.94
CA GLY A 69 21.19 -13.40 30.93
C GLY A 69 19.83 -13.77 30.32
N LEU A 70 19.11 -12.83 29.72
CA LEU A 70 17.82 -13.06 29.06
C LEU A 70 18.02 -13.52 27.62
N ALA A 71 17.11 -14.34 27.11
CA ALA A 71 17.18 -14.82 25.73
C ALA A 71 16.95 -13.68 24.75
N VAL A 72 17.86 -13.53 23.79
CA VAL A 72 17.72 -12.54 22.71
C VAL A 72 16.58 -12.96 21.79
N MET A 73 15.64 -12.05 21.56
CA MET A 73 14.49 -12.27 20.67
C MET A 73 14.74 -11.58 19.33
N LEU A 74 14.52 -12.29 18.23
CA LEU A 74 14.60 -11.78 16.86
C LEU A 74 13.21 -11.81 16.23
N ALA A 75 12.91 -10.82 15.38
CA ALA A 75 11.76 -10.91 14.48
C ALA A 75 11.95 -12.07 13.51
N ASP A 76 10.90 -12.82 13.24
CA ASP A 76 10.87 -13.85 12.21
C ASP A 76 10.04 -13.38 11.02
N ASP A 77 10.68 -12.61 10.13
CA ASP A 77 10.06 -12.08 8.92
C ASP A 77 9.80 -13.17 7.86
N HIS A 78 10.22 -14.42 8.12
CA HIS A 78 10.05 -15.56 7.22
C HIS A 78 8.96 -16.52 7.70
N ASP A 79 8.27 -16.17 8.80
CA ASP A 79 7.15 -16.96 9.29
C ASP A 79 6.02 -16.99 8.24
N PRO A 80 5.56 -18.18 7.80
CA PRO A 80 4.57 -18.28 6.72
C PRO A 80 3.23 -17.62 7.05
N GLN A 81 2.82 -17.62 8.32
CA GLN A 81 1.56 -17.00 8.74
C GLN A 81 1.70 -15.48 8.67
N PHE A 82 2.80 -14.93 9.19
CA PHE A 82 3.10 -13.51 9.06
C PHE A 82 3.16 -13.04 7.60
N LEU A 83 3.81 -13.82 6.73
CA LEU A 83 3.89 -13.52 5.30
C LEU A 83 2.50 -13.48 4.62
N ALA A 84 1.60 -14.40 4.99
CA ALA A 84 0.23 -14.38 4.49
C ALA A 84 -0.57 -13.17 5.03
N GLU A 85 -0.40 -12.84 6.30
CA GLU A 85 -1.07 -11.70 6.94
C GLU A 85 -0.61 -10.35 6.34
N ILE A 86 0.70 -10.19 6.06
CA ILE A 86 1.24 -8.96 5.48
C ILE A 86 0.80 -8.79 4.02
N GLU A 87 0.72 -9.89 3.26
CA GLU A 87 0.19 -9.87 1.89
C GLU A 87 -1.28 -9.44 1.87
N GLN A 88 -2.10 -10.04 2.74
CA GLN A 88 -3.51 -9.68 2.87
C GLN A 88 -3.69 -8.22 3.32
N TYR A 89 -2.84 -7.74 4.24
CA TYR A 89 -2.82 -6.34 4.64
C TYR A 89 -2.54 -5.40 3.45
N HIS A 90 -1.50 -5.69 2.66
CA HIS A 90 -1.16 -4.87 1.48
C HIS A 90 -2.27 -4.89 0.42
N GLN A 91 -2.87 -6.06 0.17
CA GLN A 91 -4.01 -6.18 -0.74
C GLN A 91 -5.17 -5.30 -0.28
N ARG A 92 -5.54 -5.33 1.01
CA ARG A 92 -6.63 -4.50 1.55
C ARG A 92 -6.34 -3.01 1.47
N VAL A 93 -5.10 -2.59 1.78
CA VAL A 93 -4.71 -1.18 1.64
C VAL A 93 -4.83 -0.73 0.18
N ALA A 94 -4.41 -1.57 -0.78
CA ALA A 94 -4.54 -1.29 -2.21
C ALA A 94 -6.01 -1.16 -2.63
N LEU A 95 -6.87 -2.09 -2.20
CA LEU A 95 -8.31 -2.07 -2.48
C LEU A 95 -8.99 -0.83 -1.91
N LEU A 96 -8.63 -0.41 -0.70
CA LEU A 96 -9.19 0.80 -0.06
C LEU A 96 -8.71 2.10 -0.73
N ALA A 97 -7.58 2.08 -1.45
CA ALA A 97 -7.08 3.23 -2.18
C ALA A 97 -7.86 3.48 -3.48
N ILE A 98 -8.37 2.41 -4.12
CA ILE A 98 -9.09 2.47 -5.39
C ILE A 98 -10.34 3.38 -5.36
N PRO A 99 -11.31 3.22 -4.45
CA PRO A 99 -12.50 4.07 -4.43
C PRO A 99 -12.17 5.53 -4.12
N GLU A 100 -11.13 5.79 -3.31
CA GLU A 100 -10.68 7.17 -3.04
C GLU A 100 -10.07 7.80 -4.31
N ALA A 101 -9.26 7.04 -5.04
CA ALA A 101 -8.65 7.49 -6.29
C ALA A 101 -9.67 7.62 -7.44
N LEU A 102 -10.72 6.81 -7.48
CA LEU A 102 -11.75 6.85 -8.52
C LEU A 102 -12.94 7.75 -8.17
N ALA A 103 -12.94 8.42 -7.02
CA ALA A 103 -14.08 9.27 -6.61
C ALA A 103 -14.34 10.47 -7.54
N ALA A 104 -13.39 10.84 -8.40
CA ALA A 104 -13.57 11.85 -9.45
C ALA A 104 -14.07 11.29 -10.79
N ASP A 105 -14.17 9.96 -10.94
CA ASP A 105 -14.64 9.31 -12.17
C ASP A 105 -16.18 9.25 -12.19
N PRO A 106 -16.86 9.92 -13.13
CA PRO A 106 -18.32 9.89 -13.21
C PRO A 106 -18.89 8.54 -13.69
N GLN A 107 -18.06 7.68 -14.30
CA GLN A 107 -18.46 6.40 -14.87
C GLN A 107 -18.34 5.24 -13.87
N VAL A 108 -17.60 5.44 -12.78
CA VAL A 108 -17.39 4.40 -11.75
C VAL A 108 -18.32 4.66 -10.58
N ARG A 109 -19.03 3.61 -10.15
CA ARG A 109 -19.82 3.60 -8.92
C ARG A 109 -19.64 2.25 -8.24
N PHE A 110 -19.35 2.29 -6.95
CA PHE A 110 -19.23 1.10 -6.14
C PHE A 110 -20.58 0.77 -5.48
N GLU A 111 -20.99 -0.48 -5.56
CA GLU A 111 -22.12 -1.03 -4.81
C GLU A 111 -21.73 -1.22 -3.33
N ALA A 112 -20.49 -1.64 -3.08
CA ALA A 112 -19.93 -1.76 -1.73
C ALA A 112 -20.04 -0.43 -0.97
N GLN A 113 -20.63 -0.48 0.23
CA GLN A 113 -20.85 0.72 1.05
C GLN A 113 -19.72 0.90 2.06
N ALA A 114 -19.07 2.06 2.01
CA ALA A 114 -18.05 2.42 2.98
C ALA A 114 -18.65 2.46 4.40
N PRO A 115 -18.01 1.83 5.40
CA PRO A 115 -18.42 1.94 6.79
C PRO A 115 -18.35 3.39 7.30
N SER A 116 -19.05 3.68 8.41
CA SER A 116 -18.83 4.95 9.12
C SER A 116 -17.37 5.08 9.58
N SER A 117 -16.90 6.31 9.76
CA SER A 117 -15.54 6.62 10.23
C SER A 117 -15.16 5.91 11.54
N ASP A 118 -16.16 5.68 12.37
CA ASP A 118 -16.14 5.20 13.74
C ASP A 118 -16.54 3.72 13.84
N ALA A 119 -16.72 3.06 12.69
CA ALA A 119 -16.91 1.62 12.61
C ALA A 119 -15.64 0.85 13.03
N ALA A 120 -15.84 -0.36 13.56
CA ALA A 120 -14.75 -1.25 13.94
C ALA A 120 -13.89 -1.66 12.72
N ALA A 121 -12.62 -1.99 12.98
CA ALA A 121 -11.67 -2.42 11.94
C ALA A 121 -12.20 -3.59 11.08
N ALA A 122 -12.92 -4.53 11.69
CA ALA A 122 -13.53 -5.66 10.97
C ALA A 122 -14.54 -5.22 9.89
N ALA A 123 -15.23 -4.09 10.08
CA ALA A 123 -16.13 -3.55 9.05
C ALA A 123 -15.35 -2.99 7.86
N TRP A 124 -14.21 -2.34 8.10
CA TRP A 124 -13.31 -1.85 7.05
C TRP A 124 -12.62 -2.99 6.30
N MET A 125 -12.24 -4.07 6.99
CA MET A 125 -11.72 -5.27 6.35
C MET A 125 -12.76 -5.93 5.45
N ARG A 126 -14.00 -6.09 5.94
CA ARG A 126 -15.11 -6.61 5.13
C ARG A 126 -15.39 -5.73 3.91
N TYR A 127 -15.37 -4.40 4.08
CA TYR A 127 -15.53 -3.47 2.97
C TYR A 127 -14.44 -3.65 1.91
N ALA A 128 -13.18 -3.87 2.30
CA ALA A 128 -12.12 -4.18 1.33
C ALA A 128 -12.36 -5.51 0.61
N ASP A 129 -12.84 -6.53 1.33
CA ASP A 129 -13.17 -7.83 0.74
C ASP A 129 -14.37 -7.71 -0.23
N ASP A 130 -15.38 -6.90 0.09
CA ASP A 130 -16.54 -6.58 -0.76
C ASP A 130 -16.10 -5.83 -2.04
N LEU A 131 -15.18 -4.87 -1.92
CA LEU A 131 -14.59 -4.17 -3.08
C LEU A 131 -13.84 -5.14 -4.00
N ASN A 132 -13.11 -6.11 -3.44
CA ASN A 132 -12.41 -7.11 -4.24
C ASN A 132 -13.40 -7.94 -5.06
N ALA A 133 -14.46 -8.43 -4.42
CA ALA A 133 -15.50 -9.22 -5.08
C ALA A 133 -16.21 -8.41 -6.18
N GLU A 134 -16.46 -7.12 -5.95
CA GLU A 134 -17.07 -6.23 -6.94
C GLU A 134 -16.15 -6.01 -8.16
N LEU A 135 -14.85 -5.76 -7.92
CA LEU A 135 -13.87 -5.59 -9.00
C LEU A 135 -13.71 -6.88 -9.82
N GLU A 136 -13.65 -8.04 -9.16
CA GLU A 136 -13.62 -9.35 -9.83
C GLU A 136 -14.90 -9.58 -10.66
N ALA A 137 -16.08 -9.25 -10.14
CA ALA A 137 -17.35 -9.36 -10.86
C ALA A 137 -17.41 -8.42 -12.08
N ALA A 138 -16.78 -7.23 -12.00
CA ALA A 138 -16.57 -6.32 -13.12
C ALA A 138 -15.47 -6.79 -14.10
N GLY A 139 -14.86 -7.94 -13.83
CA GLY A 139 -13.83 -8.57 -14.66
C GLY A 139 -12.46 -7.92 -14.52
N PHE A 140 -12.17 -7.17 -13.46
CA PHE A 140 -10.80 -6.73 -13.20
C PHE A 140 -9.89 -7.94 -12.96
N THR A 141 -8.70 -7.91 -13.55
CA THR A 141 -7.67 -8.90 -13.31
C THR A 141 -6.67 -8.39 -12.26
N THR A 142 -5.86 -9.28 -11.70
CA THR A 142 -4.73 -8.89 -10.85
C THR A 142 -3.79 -7.90 -11.56
N GLY A 143 -3.57 -8.07 -12.87
CA GLY A 143 -2.76 -7.15 -13.66
C GLY A 143 -3.36 -5.74 -13.75
N ASP A 144 -4.69 -5.65 -13.86
CA ASP A 144 -5.41 -4.36 -13.84
C ASP A 144 -5.24 -3.65 -12.49
N LEU A 145 -5.38 -4.40 -11.39
CA LEU A 145 -5.20 -3.86 -10.04
C LEU A 145 -3.77 -3.35 -9.83
N VAL A 146 -2.75 -4.13 -10.20
CA VAL A 146 -1.34 -3.72 -10.09
C VAL A 146 -1.08 -2.45 -10.90
N ARG A 147 -1.59 -2.38 -12.13
CA ARG A 147 -1.43 -1.21 -12.99
C ARG A 147 -2.14 0.02 -12.43
N LEU A 148 -3.39 -0.13 -11.98
CA LEU A 148 -4.17 0.94 -11.37
C LEU A 148 -3.47 1.47 -10.11
N CYS A 149 -3.07 0.59 -9.19
CA CYS A 149 -2.34 0.98 -7.99
C CYS A 149 -1.01 1.67 -8.30
N THR A 150 -0.28 1.22 -9.32
CA THR A 150 0.96 1.87 -9.76
C THR A 150 0.70 3.31 -10.21
N GLU A 151 -0.34 3.54 -11.02
CA GLU A 151 -0.68 4.90 -11.47
C GLU A 151 -1.22 5.77 -10.33
N ILE A 152 -1.98 5.21 -9.38
CA ILE A 152 -2.42 5.91 -8.16
C ILE A 152 -1.20 6.35 -7.34
N CYS A 153 -0.24 5.46 -7.10
CA CYS A 153 0.98 5.76 -6.35
C CYS A 153 1.83 6.81 -7.07
N ARG A 154 1.97 6.72 -8.40
CA ARG A 154 2.68 7.73 -9.20
C ARG A 154 2.01 9.08 -9.11
N LEU A 155 0.69 9.14 -9.31
CA LEU A 155 -0.07 10.39 -9.25
C LEU A 155 -0.06 11.02 -7.85
N SER A 156 0.07 10.20 -6.82
CA SER A 156 0.17 10.64 -5.42
C SER A 156 1.61 10.93 -4.97
N ASN A 157 2.59 10.88 -5.87
CA ASN A 157 4.03 11.05 -5.60
C ASN A 157 4.59 10.08 -4.54
N LEU A 158 4.01 8.88 -4.42
CA LEU A 158 4.44 7.86 -3.45
C LEU A 158 5.60 6.99 -3.97
N LEU A 159 5.89 7.04 -5.28
CA LEU A 159 6.97 6.26 -5.90
C LEU A 159 8.31 7.02 -5.98
N ASP A 160 8.27 8.35 -5.98
CA ASP A 160 9.47 9.16 -6.22
C ASP A 160 10.46 9.13 -5.06
N GLU A 161 10.01 8.92 -3.82
CA GLU A 161 10.91 8.76 -2.66
C GLU A 161 11.75 7.48 -2.77
N GLN A 162 11.16 6.37 -3.24
CA GLN A 162 11.88 5.12 -3.46
C GLN A 162 12.78 5.17 -4.70
N LEU A 163 12.36 5.87 -5.76
CA LEU A 163 13.19 6.09 -6.95
C LEU A 163 14.40 6.97 -6.63
N THR A 164 14.21 8.04 -5.83
CA THR A 164 15.28 8.92 -5.35
C THR A 164 16.25 8.16 -4.44
N ALA A 165 15.74 7.32 -3.53
CA ALA A 165 16.57 6.47 -2.67
C ALA A 165 17.37 5.43 -3.46
N ALA A 166 16.77 4.81 -4.48
CA ALA A 166 17.46 3.87 -5.37
C ALA A 166 18.54 4.57 -6.22
N GLN A 167 18.24 5.75 -6.78
CA GLN A 167 19.19 6.54 -7.57
C GLN A 167 20.38 7.07 -6.75
N ALA A 168 20.15 7.41 -5.47
CA ALA A 168 21.22 7.80 -4.55
C ALA A 168 22.23 6.66 -4.31
N GLY A 169 21.79 5.40 -4.34
CA GLY A 169 22.66 4.24 -4.22
C GLY A 169 23.56 3.98 -5.45
N PHE A 170 23.12 4.37 -6.66
CA PHE A 170 23.89 4.19 -7.90
C PHE A 170 24.94 5.29 -8.13
N SER A 171 24.82 6.43 -7.44
CA SER A 171 25.67 7.60 -7.66
C SER A 171 26.79 7.77 -6.62
N GLN A 172 27.03 6.77 -5.76
CA GLN A 172 28.18 6.82 -4.84
C GLN A 172 29.47 6.51 -5.63
N PRO A 173 30.42 7.46 -5.74
CA PRO A 173 31.73 7.17 -6.31
C PRO A 173 32.44 6.12 -5.44
N PRO A 174 33.26 5.23 -6.04
CA PRO A 174 34.01 4.24 -5.27
C PRO A 174 34.84 4.97 -4.20
N GLU A 175 34.65 4.58 -2.93
CA GLU A 175 35.50 5.03 -1.84
C GLU A 175 36.94 4.68 -2.21
N ASP A 176 37.72 5.72 -2.51
CA ASP A 176 39.15 5.62 -2.75
C ASP A 176 39.80 5.22 -1.43
N ARG A 177 39.92 3.90 -1.19
CA ARG A 177 40.66 3.35 -0.06
C ARG A 177 42.14 3.57 -0.32
N GLY A 178 42.58 4.77 0.01
CA GLY A 178 43.99 5.15 0.03
C GLY A 178 44.79 4.15 0.88
N THR A 179 45.72 3.48 0.21
CA THR A 179 46.86 2.75 0.78
C THR A 179 47.89 3.68 1.40
#